data_AF-A0A952TXL1-F1
#
_entry.id   AF-A0A952TXL1-F1
#
_cell.length_a   1.000
_cell.length_b   1.000
_cell.length_c   1.000
_cell.angle_alpha   90.00
_cell.angle_beta   90.00
_cell.angle_gamma   90.00
#
_symmetry.space_group_name_H-M   'P 1'
#
loop_
_entity.id
_entity.type
_entity.pdbx_description
1 polymer ?
#
loop_
_entity_poly.entity_id
_entity_poly.type
_entity_poly.pdbx_seq_one_letter_code
_entity_poly.pdbx_strand_id
1 'polypeptide(L)'
;MMKPARLKKASKKMKNSEASTRVIRKTPQGDSSVETLVCPFLGMEDDSETSFLFPSPGNFCHRPKPAKSVSTGYQGAVCFDNKAFLHCPVYQKNWNGKLPEGFRQRIVKNGSQEQLTPRWVVLLLFLSLIFLAISAYFFLLSPII
;
A
#
# COMPACT_ATOMS: atom_id res chain seq x y z
N MET A 1 -23.25 -34.90 -72.80
CA MET A 1 -23.36 -33.51 -72.31
C MET A 1 -22.74 -33.42 -70.92
N MET A 2 -22.23 -32.23 -70.57
CA MET A 2 -21.95 -31.73 -69.19
C MET A 2 -20.81 -32.36 -68.35
N LYS A 3 -20.14 -31.43 -67.67
CA LYS A 3 -18.79 -31.43 -67.05
C LYS A 3 -18.80 -31.85 -65.56
N PRO A 4 -17.62 -31.92 -64.87
CA PRO A 4 -17.41 -32.80 -63.71
C PRO A 4 -17.33 -32.11 -62.33
N ALA A 5 -17.23 -32.90 -61.26
CA ALA A 5 -16.76 -32.51 -59.93
C ALA A 5 -15.51 -33.33 -59.55
N ARG A 6 -14.31 -32.72 -59.50
CA ARG A 6 -13.70 -32.08 -58.31
C ARG A 6 -13.59 -33.00 -57.08
N LEU A 7 -12.37 -33.43 -56.79
CA LEU A 7 -11.80 -33.34 -55.43
C LEU A 7 -10.31 -32.97 -55.53
N LYS A 8 -9.82 -32.21 -54.55
CA LYS A 8 -8.63 -31.36 -54.71
C LYS A 8 -7.38 -31.95 -54.05
N LYS A 9 -6.25 -31.73 -54.74
CA LYS A 9 -4.86 -31.93 -54.30
C LYS A 9 -4.65 -31.54 -52.83
N ALA A 10 -4.11 -32.46 -52.03
CA ALA A 10 -3.42 -32.15 -50.79
C ALA A 10 -1.90 -32.12 -51.06
N SER A 11 -1.27 -30.94 -51.01
CA SER A 11 0.19 -30.80 -51.03
C SER A 11 0.57 -29.63 -50.15
N LYS A 12 0.94 -29.94 -48.89
CA LYS A 12 1.22 -28.96 -47.85
C LYS A 12 2.65 -28.45 -48.00
N LYS A 13 2.84 -27.41 -48.81
CA LYS A 13 4.12 -26.69 -48.97
C LYS A 13 4.13 -25.46 -48.07
N MET A 14 4.77 -25.58 -46.91
CA MET A 14 5.24 -24.43 -46.12
C MET A 14 6.70 -24.67 -45.72
N LYS A 15 7.59 -23.97 -46.44
CA LYS A 15 8.99 -23.70 -46.07
C LYS A 15 9.06 -22.23 -45.67
N ASN A 16 10.06 -21.87 -44.85
CA ASN A 16 10.40 -20.51 -44.42
C ASN A 16 9.32 -19.91 -43.47
N SER A 17 9.63 -19.10 -42.46
CA SER A 17 10.88 -18.79 -41.76
C SER A 17 10.50 -18.33 -40.31
N GLU A 18 11.28 -17.67 -39.43
CA GLU A 18 12.55 -16.94 -39.50
C GLU A 18 13.23 -16.91 -38.10
N ALA A 19 14.44 -16.35 -38.01
CA ALA A 19 14.98 -15.64 -36.84
C ALA A 19 14.71 -16.24 -35.44
N SER A 20 15.59 -17.15 -35.02
CA SER A 20 15.87 -17.43 -33.61
C SER A 20 16.53 -16.21 -32.91
N THR A 21 15.81 -15.12 -32.76
CA THR A 21 16.24 -14.00 -31.91
C THR A 21 15.94 -14.36 -30.46
N ARG A 22 16.92 -14.98 -29.78
CA ARG A 22 16.92 -15.04 -28.32
C ARG A 22 16.91 -13.61 -27.79
N VAL A 23 15.74 -13.14 -27.35
CA VAL A 23 15.69 -12.02 -26.41
C VAL A 23 16.28 -12.54 -25.11
N ILE A 24 17.58 -12.34 -24.93
CA ILE A 24 18.26 -12.50 -23.66
C ILE A 24 17.64 -11.45 -22.73
N ARG A 25 16.62 -11.86 -21.99
CA ARG A 25 16.15 -11.09 -20.84
C ARG A 25 17.33 -11.03 -19.87
N LYS A 26 17.84 -9.83 -19.60
CA LYS A 26 18.81 -9.62 -18.54
C LYS A 26 18.20 -10.12 -17.23
N THR A 27 18.66 -11.26 -16.74
CA THR A 27 18.58 -11.58 -15.32
C THR A 27 19.36 -10.49 -14.58
N PRO A 28 18.81 -9.89 -13.52
CA PRO A 28 19.61 -9.14 -12.57
C PRO A 28 20.59 -10.13 -11.93
N GLN A 29 21.88 -9.97 -12.18
CA GLN A 29 22.91 -10.72 -11.46
C GLN A 29 23.17 -10.03 -10.13
N GLY A 30 22.51 -10.54 -9.08
CA GLY A 30 22.82 -10.30 -7.68
C GLY A 30 23.38 -11.59 -7.06
N ASP A 31 24.35 -11.45 -6.16
CA ASP A 31 25.20 -12.54 -5.68
C ASP A 31 24.48 -13.56 -4.78
N SER A 32 25.01 -14.78 -4.72
CA SER A 32 24.42 -15.92 -4.01
C SER A 32 24.69 -15.85 -2.51
N SER A 33 23.79 -15.25 -1.73
CA SER A 33 23.74 -15.44 -0.28
C SER A 33 22.29 -15.49 0.22
N VAL A 34 21.90 -16.66 0.74
CA VAL A 34 20.59 -17.00 1.36
C VAL A 34 19.37 -16.36 0.69
N GLU A 35 18.72 -17.09 -0.22
CA GLU A 35 17.48 -16.66 -0.87
C GLU A 35 16.29 -16.67 0.12
N THR A 36 16.23 -15.70 1.04
CA THR A 36 15.01 -15.31 1.74
C THR A 36 14.06 -14.69 0.72
N LEU A 37 13.28 -15.56 0.08
CA LEU A 37 12.31 -15.30 -0.98
C LEU A 37 11.10 -14.48 -0.49
N VAL A 38 11.35 -13.28 0.03
CA VAL A 38 10.30 -12.29 0.30
C VAL A 38 9.72 -11.78 -1.02
N CYS A 39 8.50 -11.23 -0.96
CA CYS A 39 7.82 -10.71 -2.14
C CYS A 39 8.63 -9.56 -2.80
N PRO A 40 9.10 -9.69 -4.06
CA PRO A 40 9.96 -8.70 -4.73
C PRO A 40 9.22 -7.43 -5.19
N PHE A 41 7.98 -7.23 -4.75
CA PHE A 41 7.23 -6.00 -4.94
C PHE A 41 6.88 -5.33 -3.61
N LEU A 42 7.45 -5.79 -2.49
CA LEU A 42 7.35 -5.17 -1.18
C LEU A 42 8.55 -4.21 -1.03
N GLY A 43 8.28 -2.92 -0.84
CA GLY A 43 9.28 -1.87 -0.65
C GLY A 43 8.80 -0.78 0.30
N MET A 44 9.54 0.30 0.49
CA MET A 44 9.07 1.52 1.15
C MET A 44 8.14 2.34 0.22
N GLU A 45 7.56 3.45 0.69
CA GLU A 45 6.62 4.25 -0.12
C GLU A 45 7.29 4.83 -1.39
N ASP A 46 8.47 5.44 -1.22
CA ASP A 46 9.22 6.12 -2.28
C ASP A 46 10.35 5.27 -2.91
N ASP A 47 10.62 4.09 -2.36
CA ASP A 47 11.70 3.18 -2.80
C ASP A 47 11.17 1.75 -2.90
N SER A 48 11.21 1.16 -4.09
CA SER A 48 10.77 -0.21 -4.34
C SER A 48 11.81 -1.29 -4.10
N GLU A 49 13.09 -0.93 -3.96
CA GLU A 49 14.20 -1.86 -3.77
C GLU A 49 14.52 -2.08 -2.28
N THR A 50 14.35 -1.04 -1.45
CA THR A 50 14.46 -1.15 0.02
C THR A 50 13.12 -1.54 0.65
N SER A 51 13.12 -2.48 1.60
CA SER A 51 11.96 -2.83 2.43
C SER A 51 12.35 -3.01 3.90
N PHE A 52 11.38 -2.93 4.82
CA PHE A 52 11.60 -3.33 6.21
C PHE A 52 11.68 -4.86 6.29
N LEU A 53 12.65 -5.41 7.05
CA LEU A 53 12.84 -6.85 7.25
C LEU A 53 11.76 -7.54 8.11
N PHE A 54 10.67 -6.83 8.43
CA PHE A 54 9.58 -7.29 9.27
C PHE A 54 8.25 -6.62 8.85
N PRO A 55 7.08 -7.19 9.23
CA PRO A 55 5.78 -6.57 8.98
C PRO A 55 5.66 -5.15 9.55
N SER A 56 5.61 -4.16 8.66
CA SER A 56 5.66 -2.73 9.01
C SER A 56 4.61 -1.94 8.22
N PRO A 57 3.89 -0.97 8.82
CA PRO A 57 3.02 -0.05 8.08
C PRO A 57 3.74 0.72 6.96
N GLY A 58 5.08 0.86 7.07
CA GLY A 58 5.95 1.48 6.08
C GLY A 58 6.28 0.59 4.87
N ASN A 59 5.81 -0.65 4.81
CA ASN A 59 5.93 -1.51 3.62
C ASN A 59 4.73 -1.35 2.68
N PHE A 60 5.05 -1.10 1.41
CA PHE A 60 4.13 -0.84 0.30
C PHE A 60 4.28 -1.91 -0.77
N CYS A 61 3.16 -2.27 -1.39
CA CYS A 61 3.17 -3.10 -2.60
C CYS A 61 3.27 -2.19 -3.83
N HIS A 62 4.36 -2.35 -4.58
CA HIS A 62 4.68 -1.63 -5.83
C HIS A 62 4.10 -2.28 -7.11
N ARG A 63 3.43 -3.42 -6.93
CA ARG A 63 2.78 -4.18 -8.00
C ARG A 63 1.50 -3.52 -8.54
N PRO A 64 0.55 -3.04 -7.71
CA PRO A 64 -0.52 -2.15 -8.17
C PRO A 64 0.02 -0.74 -8.45
N LYS A 65 -0.70 0.03 -9.28
CA LYS A 65 -0.42 1.45 -9.51
C LYS A 65 -1.61 2.31 -9.03
N PRO A 66 -1.39 3.34 -8.18
CA PRO A 66 -0.16 3.65 -7.46
C PRO A 66 0.19 2.56 -6.42
N ALA A 67 1.43 2.58 -5.94
CA ALA A 67 1.86 1.74 -4.82
C ALA A 67 0.99 1.98 -3.57
N LYS A 68 0.78 0.95 -2.76
CA LYS A 68 -0.06 1.04 -1.55
C LYS A 68 0.44 0.18 -0.39
N SER A 69 0.33 0.75 0.81
CA SER A 69 0.65 0.08 2.07
C SER A 69 -0.18 -1.19 2.26
N VAL A 70 0.50 -2.26 2.65
CA VAL A 70 -0.08 -3.60 2.85
C VAL A 70 -0.37 -3.79 4.33
N SER A 71 -1.42 -4.51 4.71
CA SER A 71 -1.68 -4.78 6.13
C SER A 71 -0.57 -5.61 6.75
N THR A 72 -0.09 -5.24 7.95
CA THR A 72 1.00 -5.96 8.62
C THR A 72 0.69 -7.45 8.81
N GLY A 73 -0.57 -7.80 9.10
CA GLY A 73 -1.02 -9.19 9.15
C GLY A 73 -0.86 -9.92 7.81
N TYR A 74 -1.22 -9.31 6.68
CA TYR A 74 -1.03 -9.91 5.36
C TYR A 74 0.44 -9.94 4.93
N GLN A 75 1.23 -8.93 5.33
CA GLN A 75 2.67 -8.95 5.11
C GLN A 75 3.31 -10.17 5.78
N GLY A 76 3.05 -10.39 7.07
CA GLY A 76 3.62 -11.53 7.81
C GLY A 76 3.14 -12.89 7.29
N ALA A 77 1.85 -13.01 6.95
CA ALA A 77 1.29 -14.27 6.47
C ALA A 77 1.59 -14.60 4.99
N VAL A 78 1.91 -13.59 4.16
CA VAL A 78 2.02 -13.78 2.70
C VAL A 78 3.25 -13.11 2.08
N CYS A 79 3.57 -11.86 2.41
CA CYS A 79 4.66 -11.15 1.74
C CYS A 79 6.07 -11.53 2.24
N PHE A 80 6.20 -11.94 3.50
CA PHE A 80 7.46 -12.40 4.11
C PHE A 80 7.63 -13.93 4.10
N ASP A 81 6.60 -14.70 3.72
CA ASP A 81 6.71 -16.15 3.58
C ASP A 81 7.24 -16.52 2.19
N ASN A 82 8.28 -17.36 2.16
CA ASN A 82 9.04 -17.76 0.98
C ASN A 82 8.23 -18.47 -0.14
N LYS A 83 6.96 -18.85 0.10
CA LYS A 83 6.10 -19.54 -0.87
C LYS A 83 4.72 -18.91 -1.01
N ALA A 84 4.14 -18.38 0.06
CA ALA A 84 2.79 -17.83 0.05
C ALA A 84 2.65 -16.63 -0.90
N PHE A 85 3.71 -15.81 -1.06
CA PHE A 85 3.68 -14.68 -2.00
C PHE A 85 3.42 -15.12 -3.46
N LEU A 86 3.82 -16.34 -3.85
CA LEU A 86 3.57 -16.90 -5.19
C LEU A 86 2.06 -17.11 -5.44
N HIS A 87 1.29 -17.33 -4.38
CA HIS A 87 -0.16 -17.48 -4.40
C HIS A 87 -0.92 -16.16 -4.21
N CYS A 88 -0.22 -15.05 -3.92
CA CYS A 88 -0.84 -13.73 -3.82
C CYS A 88 -1.42 -13.33 -5.19
N PRO A 89 -2.73 -13.01 -5.29
CA PRO A 89 -3.37 -12.68 -6.58
C PRO A 89 -2.75 -11.42 -7.22
N VAL A 90 -2.23 -10.51 -6.39
CA VAL A 90 -1.53 -9.29 -6.83
C VAL A 90 -0.15 -9.62 -7.40
N TYR A 91 0.58 -10.56 -6.80
CA TYR A 91 1.91 -10.98 -7.27
C TYR A 91 1.88 -11.65 -8.65
N GLN A 92 0.81 -12.40 -8.94
CA GLN A 92 0.67 -13.11 -10.21
C GLN A 92 0.72 -12.17 -11.42
N LYS A 93 1.13 -12.70 -12.58
CA LYS A 93 1.32 -11.89 -13.80
C LYS A 93 -0.02 -11.30 -14.26
N ASN A 94 0.05 -10.06 -14.73
CA ASN A 94 -1.07 -9.26 -15.26
C ASN A 94 -1.97 -8.57 -14.21
N TRP A 95 -1.51 -8.36 -12.96
CA TRP A 95 -2.22 -7.47 -12.04
C TRP A 95 -2.25 -6.02 -12.58
N ASN A 96 -3.45 -5.53 -12.86
CA ASN A 96 -3.72 -4.22 -13.46
C ASN A 96 -4.65 -3.32 -12.61
N GLY A 97 -5.08 -3.80 -11.43
CA GLY A 97 -5.99 -3.10 -10.54
C GLY A 97 -5.32 -2.35 -9.39
N LYS A 98 -6.14 -1.63 -8.61
CA LYS A 98 -5.75 -1.09 -7.28
C LYS A 98 -5.53 -2.26 -6.31
N LEU A 99 -4.69 -2.09 -5.28
CA LEU A 99 -4.57 -3.08 -4.19
C LEU A 99 -5.96 -3.36 -3.59
N PRO A 100 -6.45 -4.60 -3.54
CA PRO A 100 -7.79 -4.88 -2.98
C PRO A 100 -7.85 -4.63 -1.48
N GLU A 101 -9.04 -4.31 -0.95
CA GLU A 101 -9.16 -3.63 0.34
C GLU A 101 -8.73 -4.49 1.54
N GLY A 102 -8.97 -5.80 1.50
CA GLY A 102 -8.54 -6.74 2.54
C GLY A 102 -7.01 -6.85 2.69
N PHE A 103 -6.24 -6.41 1.68
CA PHE A 103 -4.78 -6.39 1.72
C PHE A 103 -4.20 -5.04 2.17
N ARG A 104 -5.00 -3.96 2.21
CA ARG A 104 -4.49 -2.62 2.53
C ARG A 104 -4.23 -2.50 4.03
N GLN A 105 -3.19 -1.76 4.42
CA GLN A 105 -3.05 -1.33 5.80
C GLN A 105 -4.28 -0.49 6.17
N ARG A 106 -5.09 -0.98 7.11
CA ARG A 106 -6.10 -0.14 7.76
C ARG A 106 -5.33 0.88 8.58
N ILE A 107 -5.13 2.07 8.01
CA ILE A 107 -4.84 3.26 8.80
C ILE A 107 -6.07 3.48 9.67
N VAL A 108 -6.06 2.86 10.85
CA VAL A 108 -6.88 3.37 11.95
C VAL A 108 -6.33 4.78 12.13
N LYS A 109 -7.14 5.76 11.75
CA LYS A 109 -6.97 7.11 12.27
C LYS A 109 -7.27 6.99 13.75
N ASN A 110 -6.29 6.54 14.53
CA ASN A 110 -6.05 7.08 15.85
C ASN A 110 -5.78 8.55 15.56
N GLY A 111 -6.86 9.32 15.39
CA GLY A 111 -6.78 10.76 15.35
C GLY A 111 -5.97 11.11 16.58
N SER A 112 -4.91 11.88 16.39
CA SER A 112 -4.10 12.35 17.50
C SER A 112 -5.08 12.88 18.52
N GLN A 113 -5.17 12.18 19.67
CA GLN A 113 -5.91 12.69 20.81
C GLN A 113 -5.03 13.77 21.44
N GLU A 114 -4.64 14.74 20.63
CA GLU A 114 -4.35 16.07 21.08
C GLU A 114 -5.61 16.51 21.80
N GLN A 115 -5.54 16.42 23.12
CA GLN A 115 -6.52 16.99 24.03
C GLN A 115 -6.36 18.51 23.95
N LEU A 116 -6.70 19.06 22.78
CA LEU A 116 -6.91 20.47 22.52
C LEU A 116 -8.05 20.89 23.45
N THR A 117 -7.66 21.34 24.65
CA THR A 117 -8.56 21.97 25.61
C THR A 117 -9.37 23.00 24.84
N PRO A 118 -10.68 22.80 24.64
CA PRO A 118 -11.40 23.54 23.63
C PRO A 118 -11.44 25.00 24.08
N ARG A 119 -11.23 25.94 23.14
CA ARG A 119 -10.94 27.36 23.46
C ARG A 119 -11.96 28.02 24.40
N TRP A 120 -13.19 27.52 24.45
CA TRP A 120 -14.21 27.96 25.40
C TRP A 120 -13.88 27.66 26.87
N VAL A 121 -13.15 26.58 27.19
CA VAL A 121 -12.71 26.25 28.57
C VAL A 121 -11.71 27.29 29.08
N VAL A 122 -10.77 27.70 28.23
CA VAL A 122 -9.81 28.78 28.55
C VAL A 122 -10.55 30.11 28.76
N LEU A 123 -11.53 30.40 27.91
CA LEU A 123 -12.37 31.61 28.02
C LEU A 123 -13.23 31.60 29.29
N LEU A 124 -13.84 30.47 29.66
CA LEU A 124 -14.60 30.36 30.92
C LEU A 124 -13.71 30.50 32.15
N LEU A 125 -12.51 29.90 32.16
CA LEU A 125 -11.54 30.11 33.24
C LEU A 125 -11.21 31.60 33.40
N PHE A 126 -10.91 32.29 32.29
CA PHE A 126 -10.57 33.71 32.32
C PHE A 126 -11.75 34.58 32.81
N LEU A 127 -12.97 34.31 32.35
CA LEU A 127 -14.18 34.99 32.82
C LEU A 127 -14.45 34.73 34.31
N SER A 128 -14.22 33.50 34.80
CA SER A 128 -14.40 33.17 36.21
C SER A 128 -13.42 33.93 37.13
N LEU A 129 -12.16 34.08 36.69
CA LEU A 129 -11.16 34.86 37.42
C LEU A 129 -11.50 36.36 37.47
N ILE A 130 -11.98 36.92 36.34
CA ILE A 130 -12.46 38.31 36.28
C ILE A 130 -13.65 38.50 37.23
N PHE A 131 -14.64 37.59 37.21
CA PHE A 131 -15.81 37.68 38.07
C PHE A 131 -15.43 37.61 39.56
N LEU A 132 -14.54 36.69 39.94
CA LEU A 132 -14.03 36.58 41.31
C LEU A 132 -13.30 37.86 41.74
N ALA A 133 -12.42 38.40 40.90
CA ALA A 133 -11.71 39.65 41.18
C ALA A 133 -12.66 40.84 41.36
N ILE A 134 -13.67 40.98 40.50
CA ILE A 134 -14.72 42.01 40.61
C ILE A 134 -15.52 41.84 41.90
N SER A 135 -15.93 40.61 42.24
CA SER A 135 -16.69 40.36 43.47
C SER A 135 -15.88 40.71 44.72
N ALA A 136 -14.60 40.30 44.78
CA ALA A 136 -13.69 40.64 45.87
C ALA A 136 -13.46 42.15 45.97
N TYR A 137 -13.29 42.85 44.85
CA TYR A 137 -13.18 44.30 44.80
C TYR A 137 -14.43 44.99 45.38
N PHE A 138 -15.65 44.56 45.01
CA PHE A 138 -16.88 45.06 45.61
C PHE A 138 -16.99 44.77 47.11
N PHE A 139 -16.59 43.58 47.58
CA PHE A 139 -16.55 43.26 49.02
C PHE A 139 -15.51 44.07 49.81
N LEU A 140 -14.40 44.47 49.18
CA LEU A 140 -13.36 45.28 49.82
C LEU A 140 -13.68 46.79 49.82
N LEU A 141 -14.43 47.27 48.81
CA LEU A 141 -14.84 48.68 48.69
C LEU A 141 -16.23 48.99 49.23
N SER A 142 -17.02 47.97 49.56
CA SER A 142 -18.16 48.12 50.45
C SER A 142 -17.62 47.94 51.88
N PRO A 143 -17.26 49.02 52.62
CA PRO A 143 -17.05 48.88 54.05
C PRO A 143 -18.36 48.33 54.61
N ILE A 144 -18.27 47.18 55.27
CA ILE A 144 -19.41 46.51 55.90
C ILE A 144 -20.05 47.52 56.86
N ILE A 145 -21.32 47.84 56.59
CA ILE A 145 -22.16 48.77 57.37
C ILE A 145 -22.39 48.19 58.77
#